data_AF-A0AB39MNJ4-F1
#
_entry.id   AF-A0AB39MNJ4-F1
#
_cell.length_a   1.000
_cell.length_b   1.000
_cell.length_c   1.000
_cell.angle_alpha   90.00
_cell.angle_beta   90.00
_cell.angle_gamma   90.00
#
_symmetry.space_group_name_H-M   'P 1'
#
loop_
_entity.id
_entity.type
_entity.pdbx_description
1 polymer ?
#
loop_
_entity_poly.entity_id
_entity_poly.type
_entity_poly.pdbx_seq_one_letter_code
_entity_poly.pdbx_strand_id
1 'polypeptide(L)'
;MGNRIEAFIEWVNAHAQSRGPQAEAIPADPHGRVGTGRFRRTLAWHITRRPGGLVALAVQYGHMRTLISEGYGSRSRGGIHDVLDFETARNVAEQLSEVLDAIQDGAGISGLAARRLINAVAQEHHRFSGLITSNRQAKGLLADPTLNVFENKEAFLFCNYDRTKALCHPGRNARSKAPSPDRCKVHCANIARTDTHAHQLREAADDLGRQATSGQVPEPLADRLLERAQVLTELANHHCHDRVLAEAGAEL
;
A
#
# COMPACT_ATOMS: atom_id res chain seq x y z
N MET A 1 9.84 21.83 -23.31
CA MET A 1 10.63 20.81 -22.58
C MET A 1 9.98 19.42 -22.57
N GLY A 2 8.67 19.28 -22.88
CA GLY A 2 7.92 18.02 -22.73
C GLY A 2 8.22 16.86 -23.70
N ASN A 3 8.81 17.12 -24.87
CA ASN A 3 8.99 16.11 -25.92
C ASN A 3 10.40 15.50 -25.97
N ARG A 4 11.26 15.76 -24.97
CA ARG A 4 12.65 15.29 -24.98
C ARG A 4 12.77 13.76 -25.03
N ILE A 5 11.86 13.06 -24.35
CA ILE A 5 11.84 11.59 -24.34
C ILE A 5 11.41 11.06 -25.71
N GLU A 6 10.39 11.67 -26.31
CA GLU A 6 9.93 11.27 -27.64
C GLU A 6 10.98 11.56 -28.71
N ALA A 7 11.63 12.72 -28.66
CA ALA A 7 12.73 13.08 -29.54
C ALA A 7 13.95 12.16 -29.36
N PHE A 8 14.22 11.70 -28.13
CA PHE A 8 15.27 10.72 -27.86
C PHE A 8 14.94 9.36 -28.46
N ILE A 9 13.71 8.87 -28.33
CA ILE A 9 13.27 7.61 -28.95
C ILE A 9 13.37 7.69 -30.48
N GLU A 10 12.93 8.80 -31.07
CA GLU A 10 13.06 9.06 -32.50
C GLU A 10 14.53 9.05 -32.94
N TRP A 11 15.42 9.69 -32.17
CA TRP A 11 16.85 9.69 -32.43
C TRP A 11 17.47 8.28 -32.33
N VAL A 12 17.14 7.50 -31.30
CA VAL A 12 17.63 6.12 -31.12
C VAL A 12 17.20 5.26 -32.31
N ASN A 13 15.94 5.36 -32.73
CA ASN A 13 15.41 4.57 -33.84
C ASN A 13 16.04 4.97 -35.18
N ALA A 14 16.27 6.26 -35.42
CA ALA A 14 17.01 6.74 -36.58
C ALA A 14 18.49 6.27 -36.57
N HIS A 15 19.12 6.28 -35.39
CA HIS A 15 20.49 5.82 -35.22
C HIS A 15 20.62 4.32 -35.50
N ALA A 16 19.75 3.50 -34.90
CA ALA A 16 19.69 2.05 -35.10
C ALA A 16 19.48 1.69 -36.58
N GLN A 17 18.60 2.41 -37.30
CA GLN A 17 18.41 2.22 -38.74
C GLN A 17 19.66 2.56 -39.57
N SER A 18 20.45 3.54 -39.14
CA SER A 18 21.61 4.04 -39.90
C SER A 18 22.93 3.32 -39.62
N ARG A 19 23.12 2.76 -38.42
CA ARG A 19 24.43 2.31 -37.93
C ARG A 19 24.43 1.07 -37.03
N GLY A 20 23.27 0.54 -36.63
CA GLY A 20 23.17 -0.57 -35.67
C GLY A 20 22.30 -1.73 -36.18
N PRO A 21 22.21 -2.83 -35.41
CA PRO A 21 21.23 -3.88 -35.66
C PRO A 21 19.80 -3.35 -35.51
N GLN A 22 18.89 -3.67 -36.43
CA GLN A 22 17.46 -3.31 -36.30
C GLN A 22 16.82 -3.84 -35.01
N ALA A 23 17.39 -4.89 -34.41
CA ALA A 23 16.96 -5.44 -33.12
C ALA A 23 17.12 -4.48 -31.94
N GLU A 24 17.91 -3.40 -32.07
CA GLU A 24 18.11 -2.39 -31.04
C GLU A 24 17.13 -1.20 -31.15
N ALA A 25 16.26 -1.19 -32.17
CA ALA A 25 15.22 -0.17 -32.29
C ALA A 25 14.19 -0.32 -31.15
N ILE A 26 13.83 0.80 -30.54
CA ILE A 26 12.76 0.86 -29.54
C ILE A 26 11.43 0.66 -30.28
N PRO A 27 10.70 -0.44 -30.02
CA PRO A 27 9.45 -0.72 -30.69
C PRO A 27 8.39 0.32 -30.34
N ALA A 28 7.44 0.52 -31.25
CA ALA A 28 6.28 1.37 -30.96
C ALA A 28 5.51 0.83 -29.76
N ASP A 29 5.25 1.69 -28.77
CA ASP A 29 4.48 1.31 -27.60
C ASP A 29 2.99 1.18 -27.99
N PRO A 30 2.32 0.04 -27.69
CA PRO A 30 0.90 -0.18 -28.00
C PRO A 30 -0.07 0.87 -27.43
N HIS A 31 0.36 1.63 -26.43
CA HIS A 31 -0.41 2.67 -25.76
C HIS A 31 -0.02 4.09 -26.20
N GLY A 32 0.75 4.23 -27.27
CA GLY A 32 1.14 5.50 -27.87
C GLY A 32 2.43 6.10 -27.29
N ARG A 33 2.75 7.33 -27.70
CA ARG A 33 4.06 7.97 -27.47
C ARG A 33 4.46 7.99 -26.00
N VAL A 34 5.72 7.66 -25.73
CA VAL A 34 6.30 7.64 -24.38
C VAL A 34 6.81 9.05 -24.04
N GLY A 35 5.92 9.87 -23.47
CA GLY A 35 6.24 11.23 -23.01
C GLY A 35 6.35 11.35 -21.48
N THR A 36 6.79 12.51 -20.99
CA THR A 36 6.93 12.81 -19.55
C THR A 36 5.62 12.63 -18.76
N GLY A 37 4.47 12.82 -19.42
CA GLY A 37 3.15 12.59 -18.82
C GLY A 37 2.88 11.14 -18.41
N ARG A 38 3.51 10.15 -19.06
CA ARG A 38 3.36 8.73 -18.68
C ARG A 38 4.18 8.40 -17.43
N PHE A 39 5.40 8.90 -17.33
CA PHE A 39 6.24 8.78 -16.11
C PHE A 39 5.59 9.45 -14.90
N ARG A 40 4.96 10.62 -15.12
CA ARG A 40 4.18 11.34 -14.11
C ARG A 40 3.05 10.48 -13.53
N ARG A 41 2.47 9.55 -14.29
CA ARG A 41 1.34 8.73 -13.83
C ARG A 41 1.81 7.57 -12.92
N THR A 42 2.93 6.94 -13.25
CA THR A 42 3.54 5.88 -12.41
C THR A 42 3.93 6.43 -11.05
N LEU A 43 4.69 7.53 -11.02
CA LEU A 43 5.18 8.11 -9.78
C LEU A 43 4.01 8.61 -8.90
N ALA A 44 3.01 9.24 -9.51
CA ALA A 44 1.79 9.64 -8.82
C ALA A 44 1.06 8.48 -8.14
N TRP A 45 1.02 7.33 -8.79
CA TRP A 45 0.37 6.13 -8.27
C TRP A 45 1.06 5.64 -6.99
N HIS A 46 2.40 5.61 -6.96
CA HIS A 46 3.15 5.20 -5.76
C HIS A 46 3.01 6.22 -4.63
N ILE A 47 3.06 7.53 -4.95
CA ILE A 47 2.94 8.59 -3.95
C ILE A 47 1.55 8.56 -3.31
N THR A 48 0.48 8.44 -4.11
CA THR A 48 -0.92 8.53 -3.60
C THR A 48 -1.35 7.38 -2.71
N ARG A 49 -0.68 6.22 -2.78
CA ARG A 49 -0.98 5.05 -1.93
C ARG A 49 -0.31 5.09 -0.57
N ARG A 50 0.55 6.08 -0.32
CA ARG A 50 1.11 6.34 1.00
C ARG A 50 0.17 7.25 1.79
N PRO A 51 0.13 7.17 3.13
CA PRO A 51 -0.58 8.16 3.91
C PRO A 51 -0.01 9.57 3.64
N GLY A 52 -0.88 10.59 3.63
CA GLY A 52 -0.52 11.94 3.17
C GLY A 52 -0.19 12.06 1.67
N GLY A 53 -0.19 10.94 0.93
CA GLY A 53 0.23 10.84 -0.47
C GLY A 53 -0.52 11.75 -1.44
N LEU A 54 -1.82 11.99 -1.21
CA LEU A 54 -2.60 12.91 -2.04
C LEU A 54 -2.09 14.36 -1.94
N VAL A 55 -1.72 14.79 -0.72
CA VAL A 55 -1.17 16.12 -0.45
C VAL A 55 0.26 16.20 -0.96
N ALA A 56 1.10 15.20 -0.67
CA ALA A 56 2.47 15.12 -1.18
C ALA A 56 2.49 15.16 -2.72
N LEU A 57 1.60 14.41 -3.38
CA LEU A 57 1.46 14.46 -4.82
C LEU A 57 0.99 15.82 -5.30
N ALA A 58 -0.01 16.41 -4.63
CA ALA A 58 -0.53 17.72 -5.02
C ALA A 58 0.56 18.80 -4.94
N VAL A 59 1.37 18.80 -3.89
CA VAL A 59 2.53 19.71 -3.74
C VAL A 59 3.57 19.43 -4.83
N GLN A 60 4.00 18.18 -4.99
CA GLN A 60 5.02 17.79 -5.97
C GLN A 60 4.62 18.17 -7.41
N TYR A 61 3.33 18.09 -7.72
CA TYR A 61 2.80 18.30 -9.07
C TYR A 61 2.13 19.65 -9.28
N GLY A 62 2.14 20.52 -8.26
CA GLY A 62 1.53 21.84 -8.29
C GLY A 62 0.00 21.81 -8.47
N HIS A 63 -0.67 20.76 -8.02
CA HIS A 63 -2.13 20.70 -8.04
C HIS A 63 -2.72 21.57 -6.93
N MET A 64 -3.49 22.60 -7.29
CA MET A 64 -4.21 23.45 -6.32
C MET A 64 -5.33 22.71 -5.56
N ARG A 65 -5.77 21.52 -6.02
CA ARG A 65 -6.77 20.67 -5.36
C ARG A 65 -6.37 19.20 -5.40
N THR A 66 -6.55 18.49 -4.27
CA THR A 66 -6.25 17.05 -4.15
C THR A 66 -7.15 16.15 -5.01
N LEU A 67 -8.34 16.62 -5.41
CA LEU A 67 -9.22 15.94 -6.37
C LEU A 67 -8.53 15.57 -7.70
N ILE A 68 -7.53 16.34 -8.13
CA ILE A 68 -6.72 16.05 -9.32
C ILE A 68 -5.74 14.90 -9.03
N SER A 69 -5.19 14.86 -7.81
CA SER A 69 -4.32 13.79 -7.32
C SER A 69 -5.08 12.47 -7.10
N GLU A 70 -6.36 12.52 -6.71
CA GLU A 70 -7.22 11.33 -6.55
C GLU A 70 -7.39 10.55 -7.86
N GLY A 71 -7.40 11.23 -9.01
CA GLY A 71 -7.46 10.60 -10.33
C GLY A 71 -6.32 9.61 -10.61
N TYR A 72 -5.15 9.84 -10.00
CA TYR A 72 -3.98 8.97 -10.10
C TYR A 72 -4.04 7.77 -9.14
N GLY A 73 -4.74 7.89 -8.02
CA GLY A 73 -5.00 6.78 -7.10
C GLY A 73 -6.07 5.79 -7.61
N SER A 74 -6.87 6.20 -8.59
CA SER A 74 -7.97 5.37 -9.12
C SER A 74 -7.48 4.18 -9.96
N ARG A 75 -8.07 3.00 -9.72
CA ARG A 75 -7.83 1.75 -10.49
C ARG A 75 -8.58 1.71 -11.85
N SER A 76 -8.87 2.84 -12.47
CA SER A 76 -9.65 2.88 -13.72
C SER A 76 -8.94 3.65 -14.83
N ARG A 77 -8.16 2.91 -15.66
CA ARG A 77 -7.93 3.04 -17.14
C ARG A 77 -6.45 2.79 -17.58
N GLY A 78 -6.18 1.58 -18.12
CA GLY A 78 -5.34 1.26 -19.29
C GLY A 78 -3.79 1.40 -19.28
N GLY A 79 -3.09 0.33 -19.66
CA GLY A 79 -1.71 0.31 -20.20
C GLY A 79 -0.60 0.05 -19.19
N ILE A 80 -0.21 1.06 -18.42
CA ILE A 80 0.74 0.89 -17.30
C ILE A 80 0.11 0.14 -16.12
N HIS A 81 -1.21 0.06 -16.10
CA HIS A 81 -1.96 -0.62 -15.06
C HIS A 81 -1.69 -2.13 -15.03
N ASP A 82 -1.42 -2.80 -16.15
CA ASP A 82 -1.13 -4.25 -16.09
C ASP A 82 0.19 -4.52 -15.36
N VAL A 83 1.22 -3.68 -15.56
CA VAL A 83 2.48 -3.76 -14.81
C VAL A 83 2.27 -3.38 -13.34
N LEU A 84 1.54 -2.29 -13.07
CA LEU A 84 1.22 -1.88 -11.70
C LEU A 84 0.35 -2.88 -10.96
N ASP A 85 -0.59 -3.54 -11.65
CA ASP A 85 -1.44 -4.59 -11.11
C ASP A 85 -0.61 -5.84 -10.83
N PHE A 86 0.36 -6.16 -11.70
CA PHE A 86 1.32 -7.23 -11.47
C PHE A 86 2.18 -6.95 -10.22
N GLU A 87 2.79 -5.78 -10.13
CA GLU A 87 3.58 -5.37 -8.96
C GLU A 87 2.73 -5.29 -7.69
N THR A 88 1.50 -4.78 -7.78
CA THR A 88 0.58 -4.73 -6.63
C THR A 88 0.23 -6.13 -6.17
N ALA A 89 -0.12 -7.03 -7.10
CA ALA A 89 -0.46 -8.40 -6.74
C ALA A 89 0.73 -9.13 -6.13
N ARG A 90 1.94 -8.93 -6.69
CA ARG A 90 3.17 -9.46 -6.12
C ARG A 90 3.42 -8.92 -4.71
N ASN A 91 3.26 -7.63 -4.49
CA ASN A 91 3.43 -7.03 -3.16
C ASN A 91 2.42 -7.57 -2.14
N VAL A 92 1.16 -7.77 -2.54
CA VAL A 92 0.13 -8.38 -1.68
C VAL A 92 0.49 -9.85 -1.36
N ALA A 93 0.93 -10.62 -2.36
CA ALA A 93 1.37 -12.00 -2.17
C ALA A 93 2.60 -12.09 -1.24
N GLU A 94 3.60 -11.24 -1.44
CA GLU A 94 4.78 -11.15 -0.56
C GLU A 94 4.36 -10.78 0.87
N GLN A 95 3.52 -9.77 1.07
CA GLN A 95 3.01 -9.38 2.39
C GLN A 95 2.23 -10.51 3.07
N LEU A 96 1.36 -11.22 2.34
CA LEU A 96 0.60 -12.33 2.91
C LEU A 96 1.48 -13.55 3.21
N SER A 97 2.54 -13.77 2.44
CA SER A 97 3.56 -14.79 2.73
C SER A 97 4.34 -14.46 4.00
N GLU A 98 4.78 -13.21 4.17
CA GLU A 98 5.45 -12.77 5.41
C GLU A 98 4.55 -12.95 6.64
N VAL A 99 3.24 -12.72 6.49
CA VAL A 99 2.27 -12.99 7.56
C VAL A 99 2.08 -14.48 7.79
N LEU A 100 2.09 -15.32 6.75
CA LEU A 100 2.03 -16.78 6.89
C LEU A 100 3.22 -17.30 7.69
N ASP A 101 4.43 -16.92 7.29
CA ASP A 101 5.67 -17.33 7.97
C ASP A 101 5.62 -16.91 9.45
N ALA A 102 5.22 -15.67 9.72
CA ALA A 102 5.05 -15.19 11.10
C ALA A 102 4.01 -16.02 11.88
N ILE A 103 2.87 -16.36 11.27
CA ILE A 103 1.85 -17.22 11.91
C ILE A 103 2.43 -18.61 12.21
N GLN A 104 3.19 -19.21 11.28
CA GLN A 104 3.83 -20.51 11.44
C GLN A 104 4.87 -20.50 12.57
N ASP A 105 5.56 -19.38 12.77
CA ASP A 105 6.46 -19.11 13.89
C ASP A 105 5.73 -18.79 15.21
N GLY A 106 4.40 -18.85 15.22
CA GLY A 106 3.56 -18.65 16.40
C GLY A 106 3.16 -17.20 16.68
N ALA A 107 3.31 -16.30 15.70
CA ALA A 107 2.85 -14.91 15.84
C ALA A 107 1.32 -14.82 15.92
N GLY A 108 0.84 -13.93 16.80
CA GLY A 108 -0.57 -13.65 16.94
C GLY A 108 -1.07 -12.54 16.03
N ILE A 109 -2.38 -12.55 15.78
CA ILE A 109 -3.08 -11.51 15.02
C ILE A 109 -4.23 -10.97 15.85
N SER A 110 -4.35 -9.65 15.98
CA SER A 110 -5.46 -8.99 16.70
C SER A 110 -6.26 -8.07 15.79
N GLY A 111 -7.37 -7.55 16.32
CA GLY A 111 -8.27 -6.62 15.63
C GLY A 111 -9.49 -7.30 15.02
N LEU A 112 -10.49 -6.49 14.69
CA LEU A 112 -11.79 -6.98 14.19
C LEU A 112 -11.69 -7.70 12.83
N ALA A 113 -10.60 -7.49 12.10
CA ALA A 113 -10.33 -8.21 10.86
C ALA A 113 -9.34 -9.38 11.00
N ALA A 114 -8.87 -9.72 12.22
CA ALA A 114 -7.84 -10.76 12.43
C ALA A 114 -8.16 -12.08 11.71
N ARG A 115 -9.35 -12.63 11.94
CA ARG A 115 -9.80 -13.88 11.27
C ARG A 115 -9.87 -13.75 9.75
N ARG A 116 -10.22 -12.56 9.24
CA ARG A 116 -10.23 -12.32 7.78
C ARG A 116 -8.82 -12.25 7.21
N LEU A 117 -7.85 -11.75 7.97
CA LEU A 117 -6.45 -11.78 7.58
C LEU A 117 -5.92 -13.21 7.55
N ILE A 118 -6.17 -14.00 8.59
CA ILE A 118 -5.80 -15.43 8.63
C ILE A 118 -6.37 -16.17 7.41
N ASN A 119 -7.67 -15.99 7.12
CA ASN A 119 -8.29 -16.63 5.97
C ASN A 119 -7.72 -16.13 4.63
N ALA A 120 -7.40 -14.83 4.52
CA ALA A 120 -6.80 -14.28 3.31
C ALA A 120 -5.40 -14.85 3.06
N VAL A 121 -4.60 -15.01 4.13
CA VAL A 121 -3.27 -15.63 4.08
C VAL A 121 -3.39 -17.09 3.60
N ALA A 122 -4.27 -17.88 4.21
CA ALA A 122 -4.51 -19.27 3.81
C ALA A 122 -4.92 -19.37 2.33
N GLN A 123 -5.87 -18.54 1.92
CA GLN A 123 -6.41 -18.56 0.57
C GLN A 123 -5.37 -18.12 -0.48
N GLU A 124 -4.54 -17.13 -0.15
CA GLU A 124 -3.43 -16.72 -1.01
C GLU A 124 -2.44 -17.87 -1.18
N HIS A 125 -2.00 -18.48 -0.07
CA HIS A 125 -1.03 -19.58 -0.08
C HIS A 125 -1.53 -20.78 -0.89
N HIS A 126 -2.78 -21.22 -0.67
CA HIS A 126 -3.36 -22.33 -1.41
C HIS A 126 -3.47 -22.04 -2.93
N ARG A 127 -3.77 -20.80 -3.33
CA ARG A 127 -4.04 -20.47 -4.75
C ARG A 127 -2.81 -20.03 -5.54
N PHE A 128 -1.86 -19.39 -4.87
CA PHE A 128 -0.72 -18.74 -5.51
C PHE A 128 0.62 -19.14 -4.89
N SER A 129 0.62 -19.74 -3.70
CA SER A 129 1.81 -20.17 -2.96
C SER A 129 2.83 -19.04 -2.80
N GLY A 130 2.37 -17.81 -2.57
CA GLY A 130 3.19 -16.61 -2.45
C GLY A 130 3.85 -16.12 -3.75
N LEU A 131 3.59 -16.76 -4.90
CA LEU A 131 4.28 -16.50 -6.16
C LEU A 131 3.34 -16.02 -7.26
N ILE A 132 3.45 -14.74 -7.60
CA ILE A 132 2.79 -14.14 -8.77
C ILE A 132 3.78 -14.09 -9.95
N THR A 133 3.60 -14.97 -10.93
CA THR A 133 4.50 -15.13 -12.08
C THR A 133 3.87 -14.73 -13.42
N SER A 134 2.55 -14.50 -13.45
CA SER A 134 1.84 -14.07 -14.66
C SER A 134 0.80 -12.98 -14.41
N ASN A 135 0.51 -12.18 -15.46
CA ASN A 135 -0.57 -11.19 -15.45
C ASN A 135 -1.95 -11.80 -15.17
N ARG A 136 -2.16 -13.08 -15.53
CA ARG A 136 -3.41 -13.79 -15.24
C ARG A 136 -3.57 -14.03 -13.75
N GLN A 137 -2.52 -14.49 -13.06
CA GLN A 137 -2.51 -14.64 -11.61
C GLN A 137 -2.70 -13.29 -10.92
N ALA A 138 -1.98 -12.25 -11.35
CA ALA A 138 -2.12 -10.91 -10.79
C ALA A 138 -3.57 -10.38 -10.87
N LYS A 139 -4.21 -10.52 -12.04
CA LYS A 139 -5.63 -10.16 -12.21
C LYS A 139 -6.55 -11.01 -11.34
N GLY A 140 -6.27 -12.31 -11.21
CA GLY A 140 -7.01 -13.22 -10.36
C GLY A 140 -6.96 -12.82 -8.87
N LEU A 141 -5.76 -12.52 -8.37
CA LEU A 141 -5.55 -12.08 -6.99
C LEU A 141 -6.26 -10.75 -6.73
N LEU A 142 -6.06 -9.74 -7.59
CA LEU A 142 -6.65 -8.40 -7.40
C LEU A 142 -8.16 -8.34 -7.62
N ALA A 143 -8.73 -9.31 -8.33
CA ALA A 143 -10.17 -9.42 -8.50
C ALA A 143 -10.84 -10.04 -7.28
N ASP A 144 -10.10 -10.77 -6.43
CA ASP A 144 -10.65 -11.43 -5.26
C ASP A 144 -10.84 -10.45 -4.09
N PRO A 145 -12.10 -10.19 -3.67
CA PRO A 145 -12.35 -9.27 -2.57
C PRO A 145 -11.76 -9.72 -1.23
N THR A 146 -11.55 -11.03 -1.02
CA THR A 146 -10.99 -11.55 0.23
C THR A 146 -9.49 -11.24 0.38
N LEU A 147 -8.80 -11.07 -0.76
CA LEU A 147 -7.37 -10.75 -0.84
C LEU A 147 -7.10 -9.25 -0.98
N ASN A 148 -8.12 -8.39 -0.82
CA ASN A 148 -7.95 -6.94 -0.74
C ASN A 148 -7.35 -6.53 0.61
N VAL A 149 -6.09 -6.89 0.82
CA VAL A 149 -5.31 -6.54 2.01
C VAL A 149 -4.37 -5.40 1.66
N PHE A 150 -4.37 -4.37 2.49
CA PHE A 150 -3.51 -3.19 2.32
C PHE A 150 -2.74 -2.95 3.61
N GLU A 151 -1.42 -2.93 3.54
CA GLU A 151 -0.59 -2.51 4.67
C GLU A 151 -0.61 -0.98 4.81
N ASN A 152 -0.84 -0.49 6.03
CA ASN A 152 -0.66 0.91 6.37
C ASN A 152 0.47 1.06 7.38
N LYS A 153 1.68 1.30 6.85
CA LYS A 153 2.93 1.38 7.64
C LYS A 153 2.93 2.49 8.68
N GLU A 154 2.26 3.62 8.43
CA GLU A 154 2.22 4.72 9.41
C GLU A 154 1.20 4.48 10.53
N ALA A 155 0.17 3.68 10.27
CA ALA A 155 -0.84 3.29 11.27
C ALA A 155 -0.54 1.93 11.93
N PHE A 156 0.55 1.27 11.52
CA PHE A 156 1.00 -0.05 11.97
C PHE A 156 -0.13 -1.08 11.99
N LEU A 157 -0.69 -1.35 10.80
CA LEU A 157 -1.77 -2.31 10.62
C LEU A 157 -1.90 -2.82 9.19
N PHE A 158 -2.55 -3.96 9.04
CA PHE A 158 -3.19 -4.38 7.81
C PHE A 158 -4.65 -3.93 7.77
N CYS A 159 -5.10 -3.49 6.60
CA CYS A 159 -6.48 -3.21 6.26
C CYS A 159 -7.00 -4.30 5.33
N ASN A 160 -7.71 -5.28 5.90
CA ASN A 160 -8.49 -6.25 5.13
C ASN A 160 -9.77 -5.56 4.68
N TYR A 161 -9.68 -4.93 3.52
CA TYR A 161 -10.59 -3.87 3.09
C TYR A 161 -11.94 -4.43 2.66
N ASP A 162 -12.91 -4.31 3.55
CA ASP A 162 -14.33 -4.40 3.23
C ASP A 162 -14.91 -2.99 3.17
N ARG A 163 -15.33 -2.58 1.97
CA ARG A 163 -15.88 -1.24 1.71
C ARG A 163 -17.08 -0.92 2.60
N THR A 164 -17.92 -1.90 2.92
CA THR A 164 -19.14 -1.69 3.73
C THR A 164 -18.81 -1.37 5.20
N LYS A 165 -17.60 -1.73 5.63
CA LYS A 165 -17.09 -1.55 7.00
C LYS A 165 -16.02 -0.46 7.12
N ALA A 166 -15.67 0.18 6.01
CA ALA A 166 -14.58 1.14 5.94
C ALA A 166 -14.99 2.51 6.48
N LEU A 167 -14.53 2.85 7.69
CA LEU A 167 -14.77 4.14 8.33
C LEU A 167 -14.01 5.31 7.68
N CYS A 168 -13.08 5.02 6.76
CA CYS A 168 -12.32 6.04 6.05
C CYS A 168 -13.10 6.68 4.88
N HIS A 169 -14.26 6.14 4.48
CA HIS A 169 -15.09 6.72 3.42
C HIS A 169 -16.14 7.69 4.01
N PRO A 170 -16.20 8.96 3.55
CA PRO A 170 -17.24 9.88 3.98
C PRO A 170 -18.53 9.55 3.22
N GLY A 171 -19.48 8.87 3.88
CA GLY A 171 -20.77 8.50 3.31
C GLY A 171 -20.76 7.20 2.49
N ARG A 172 -21.89 6.48 2.49
CA ARG A 172 -22.04 5.14 1.91
C ARG A 172 -21.87 5.08 0.36
N ASN A 173 -21.75 6.23 -0.31
CA ASN A 173 -21.74 6.35 -1.78
C ASN A 173 -20.37 6.62 -2.41
N ALA A 174 -19.27 6.63 -1.66
CA ALA A 174 -17.93 6.80 -2.23
C ALA A 174 -17.61 5.62 -3.17
N ARG A 175 -17.49 5.84 -4.49
CA ARG A 175 -17.17 4.82 -5.51
C ARG A 175 -15.72 4.29 -5.43
N SER A 176 -15.02 4.54 -4.32
CA SER A 176 -13.61 4.18 -4.19
C SER A 176 -13.43 2.66 -4.16
N LYS A 177 -12.50 2.18 -4.98
CA LYS A 177 -12.08 0.77 -5.03
C LYS A 177 -10.95 0.44 -4.04
N ALA A 178 -10.51 1.42 -3.24
CA ALA A 178 -9.40 1.28 -2.29
C ALA A 178 -9.69 2.05 -0.99
N PRO A 179 -9.07 1.68 0.14
CA PRO A 179 -9.14 2.46 1.38
C PRO A 179 -8.45 3.81 1.21
N SER A 180 -8.81 4.79 2.05
CA SER A 180 -8.08 6.05 2.25
C SER A 180 -7.17 5.95 3.47
N PRO A 181 -5.87 5.67 3.33
CA PRO A 181 -4.96 5.43 4.46
C PRO A 181 -4.81 6.65 5.37
N ASP A 182 -4.85 7.85 4.79
CA ASP A 182 -4.82 9.16 5.44
C ASP A 182 -6.03 9.42 6.36
N ARG A 183 -7.14 8.70 6.14
CA ARG A 183 -8.38 8.83 6.91
C ARG A 183 -8.68 7.58 7.73
N CYS A 184 -7.66 6.77 8.00
CA CYS A 184 -7.79 5.59 8.84
C CYS A 184 -8.32 5.96 10.24
N LYS A 185 -9.20 5.13 10.78
CA LYS A 185 -9.82 5.32 12.10
C LYS A 185 -9.49 4.12 12.98
N VAL A 186 -9.03 4.38 14.20
CA VAL A 186 -8.46 3.37 15.12
C VAL A 186 -9.40 2.18 15.38
N HIS A 187 -10.71 2.42 15.44
CA HIS A 187 -11.72 1.38 15.68
C HIS A 187 -12.38 0.82 14.40
N CYS A 188 -11.74 0.99 13.23
CA CYS A 188 -12.30 0.48 11.98
C CYS A 188 -12.28 -1.06 11.96
N ALA A 189 -13.42 -1.66 11.58
CA ALA A 189 -13.56 -3.11 11.55
C ALA A 189 -12.69 -3.84 10.50
N ASN A 190 -12.02 -3.09 9.62
CA ASN A 190 -11.07 -3.63 8.64
C ASN A 190 -9.65 -3.78 9.18
N ILE A 191 -9.39 -3.39 10.43
CA ILE A 191 -8.05 -3.41 11.01
C ILE A 191 -7.71 -4.80 11.53
N ALA A 192 -6.55 -5.29 11.11
CA ALA A 192 -5.83 -6.40 11.72
C ALA A 192 -4.39 -5.94 12.05
N ARG A 193 -3.85 -6.42 13.16
CA ARG A 193 -2.46 -6.17 13.58
C ARG A 193 -1.75 -7.48 13.88
N THR A 194 -0.47 -7.53 13.57
CA THR A 194 0.43 -8.65 13.86
C THR A 194 1.35 -8.29 15.02
N ASP A 195 2.07 -9.26 15.56
CA ASP A 195 3.09 -9.01 16.60
C ASP A 195 4.15 -7.99 16.13
N THR A 196 4.57 -8.06 14.87
CA THR A 196 5.47 -7.06 14.26
C THR A 196 4.91 -5.65 14.35
N HIS A 197 3.62 -5.46 14.05
CA HIS A 197 2.98 -4.16 14.19
C HIS A 197 2.92 -3.69 15.65
N ALA A 198 2.69 -4.60 16.61
CA ALA A 198 2.71 -4.25 18.03
C ALA A 198 4.10 -3.83 18.51
N HIS A 199 5.16 -4.47 18.01
CA HIS A 199 6.54 -4.05 18.24
C HIS A 199 6.81 -2.65 17.68
N GLN A 200 6.45 -2.41 16.42
CA GLN A 200 6.64 -1.11 15.78
C GLN A 200 5.84 0.02 16.47
N LEU A 201 4.63 -0.30 16.98
CA LEU A 201 3.85 0.64 17.78
C LEU A 201 4.58 1.07 19.06
N ARG A 202 5.24 0.13 19.74
CA ARG A 202 6.05 0.41 20.95
C ARG A 202 7.27 1.24 20.62
N GLU A 203 8.03 0.86 19.59
CA GLU A 203 9.21 1.61 19.15
C GLU A 203 8.84 3.06 18.80
N ALA A 204 7.75 3.25 18.05
CA ALA A 204 7.25 4.58 17.71
C ALA A 204 6.77 5.36 18.94
N ALA A 205 6.14 4.70 19.92
CA ALA A 205 5.76 5.34 21.17
C ALA A 205 6.99 5.82 21.97
N ASP A 206 8.02 4.97 22.06
CA ASP A 206 9.27 5.28 22.75
C ASP A 206 10.02 6.45 22.08
N ASP A 207 10.04 6.47 20.74
CA ASP A 207 10.61 7.58 19.96
C ASP A 207 9.90 8.90 20.25
N LEU A 208 8.57 8.90 20.30
CA LEU A 208 7.78 10.10 20.63
C LEU A 208 8.01 10.54 22.08
N GLY A 209 8.11 9.59 23.02
CA GLY A 209 8.44 9.87 24.42
C GLY A 209 9.83 10.50 24.60
N ARG A 210 10.83 9.99 23.87
CA ARG A 210 12.18 10.59 23.83
C ARG A 210 12.16 12.00 23.26
N GLN A 211 11.42 12.23 22.18
CA GLN A 211 11.30 13.57 21.59
C GLN A 211 10.63 14.54 22.56
N ALA A 212 9.55 14.14 23.23
CA ALA A 212 8.84 14.97 24.19
C ALA A 212 9.72 15.39 25.39
N THR A 213 10.56 14.48 25.88
CA THR A 213 11.43 14.72 27.04
C THR A 213 12.80 15.31 26.70
N SER A 214 13.09 15.54 25.41
CA SER A 214 14.39 16.04 24.93
C SER A 214 14.73 17.47 25.36
N GLY A 215 13.75 18.25 25.83
CA GLY A 215 13.89 19.69 26.10
C GLY A 215 14.01 20.56 24.84
N GLN A 216 13.91 19.99 23.64
CA GLN A 216 14.03 20.70 22.35
C GLN A 216 12.68 21.10 21.75
N VAL A 217 11.57 20.57 22.29
CA VAL A 217 10.21 20.87 21.85
C VAL A 217 9.49 21.74 22.88
N PRO A 218 8.74 22.78 22.44
CA PRO A 218 7.87 23.55 23.33
C PRO A 218 6.88 22.65 24.07
N GLU A 219 6.56 22.99 25.32
CA GLU A 219 5.68 22.22 26.20
C GLU A 219 4.35 21.79 25.54
N PRO A 220 3.60 22.66 24.82
CA PRO A 220 2.36 22.22 24.17
C PRO A 220 2.54 21.17 23.06
N LEU A 221 3.73 21.11 22.44
CA LEU A 221 4.06 20.06 21.47
C LEU A 221 4.56 18.80 22.18
N ALA A 222 5.33 18.93 23.26
CA ALA A 222 5.73 17.80 24.09
C ALA A 222 4.51 17.04 24.63
N ASP A 223 3.50 17.75 25.12
CA ASP A 223 2.25 17.15 25.61
C ASP A 223 1.55 16.33 24.53
N ARG A 224 1.42 16.87 23.31
CA ARG A 224 0.81 16.15 22.18
C ARG A 224 1.61 14.92 21.76
N LEU A 225 2.94 14.97 21.83
CA LEU A 225 3.79 13.82 21.56
C LEU A 225 3.58 12.73 22.60
N LEU A 226 3.46 13.10 23.88
CA LEU A 226 3.16 12.16 24.97
C LEU A 226 1.76 11.55 24.83
N GLU A 227 0.73 12.34 24.54
CA GLU A 227 -0.62 11.84 24.25
C GLU A 227 -0.59 10.85 23.08
N ARG A 228 0.14 11.17 22.01
CA ARG A 228 0.27 10.28 20.86
C ARG A 228 1.00 8.99 21.23
N ALA A 229 2.08 9.07 22.00
CA ALA A 229 2.83 7.91 22.47
C ALA A 229 1.95 6.98 23.32
N GLN A 230 1.14 7.54 24.23
CA GLN A 230 0.18 6.79 25.05
C GLN A 230 -0.79 6.00 24.17
N VAL A 231 -1.39 6.64 23.15
CA VAL A 231 -2.29 5.97 22.20
C VAL A 231 -1.60 4.81 21.47
N LEU A 232 -0.35 4.97 21.04
CA LEU A 232 0.40 3.90 20.37
C LEU A 232 0.68 2.72 21.32
N THR A 233 1.08 3.01 22.55
CA THR A 233 1.31 2.01 23.60
C THR A 233 0.03 1.23 23.92
N GLU A 234 -1.11 1.91 24.06
CA GLU A 234 -2.41 1.27 24.27
C GLU A 234 -2.77 0.33 23.13
N LEU A 235 -2.52 0.71 21.88
CA LEU A 235 -2.77 -0.16 20.72
C LEU A 235 -1.89 -1.42 20.73
N ALA A 236 -0.62 -1.29 21.11
CA ALA A 236 0.26 -2.44 21.26
C ALA A 236 -0.21 -3.36 22.41
N ASN A 237 -0.65 -2.79 23.52
CA ASN A 237 -1.16 -3.55 24.66
C ASN A 237 -2.46 -4.29 24.34
N HIS A 238 -3.40 -3.64 23.65
CA HIS A 238 -4.60 -4.30 23.13
C HIS A 238 -4.23 -5.46 22.21
N HIS A 239 -3.21 -5.32 21.35
CA HIS A 239 -2.75 -6.44 20.54
C HIS A 239 -2.26 -7.61 21.40
N CYS A 240 -1.39 -7.37 22.38
CA CYS A 240 -0.89 -8.45 23.23
C CYS A 240 -2.00 -9.16 24.03
N HIS A 241 -3.04 -8.45 24.42
CA HIS A 241 -4.18 -9.01 25.14
C HIS A 241 -5.15 -9.76 24.22
N ASP A 242 -5.50 -9.19 23.06
CA ASP A 242 -6.59 -9.67 22.20
C ASP A 242 -6.12 -10.55 21.02
N ARG A 243 -4.81 -10.73 20.82
CA ARG A 243 -4.30 -11.50 19.68
C ARG A 243 -4.78 -12.95 19.76
N VAL A 244 -5.26 -13.44 18.62
CA VAL A 244 -5.54 -14.85 18.41
C VAL A 244 -4.33 -15.49 17.75
N LEU A 245 -3.98 -16.68 18.20
CA LEU A 245 -3.02 -17.54 17.50
C LEU A 245 -3.80 -18.34 16.45
N ALA A 246 -3.27 -18.46 15.24
CA ALA A 246 -3.81 -19.47 14.32
C ALA A 246 -3.38 -20.84 14.85
N GLU A 247 -4.26 -21.84 14.79
CA GLU A 247 -3.91 -23.19 15.24
C GLU A 247 -2.78 -23.75 14.36
N ALA A 248 -1.64 -24.07 14.99
CA ALA A 248 -0.53 -24.76 14.35
C ALA A 248 -0.98 -26.19 14.00
N GLY A 249 -1.45 -26.39 12.76
CA GLY A 249 -1.81 -27.71 12.25
C GLY A 249 -3.22 -27.86 11.67
N ALA A 250 -4.04 -26.80 11.61
CA ALA A 250 -5.11 -26.80 10.61
C ALA A 250 -4.41 -26.62 9.26
N GLU A 251 -4.53 -27.59 8.35
CA GLU A 251 -4.00 -27.49 6.99
C GLU A 251 -4.41 -26.14 6.38
N LEU A 252 -3.47 -25.19 6.33
CA LEU A 252 -3.58 -23.90 5.64
C LEU A 252 -3.06 -24.06 4.23
#